data_AF-A0A418V096-F1
#
_entry.id   AF-A0A418V096-F1
#
_cell.length_a   1.000
_cell.length_b   1.000
_cell.length_c   1.000
_cell.angle_alpha   90.00
_cell.angle_beta   90.00
_cell.angle_gamma   90.00
#
_symmetry.space_group_name_H-M   'P 1'
#
loop_
_entity.id
_entity.type
_entity.pdbx_description
1 polymer ?
#
loop_
_entity_poly.entity_id
_entity_poly.type
_entity_poly.pdbx_seq_one_letter_code
_entity_poly.pdbx_strand_id
1 'polypeptide(L)' 'MKTRQFSEDQIVKLLQDAKKGEKSVEELCRDLGCSTASFYAWKKKYGDTSPDEARRLLGQNGLA' A
#
# COMPACT_ATOMS: atom_id res chain seq x y z
N MET A 1 3.97 6.15 -24.44
CA MET A 1 5.00 5.38 -23.70
C MET A 1 4.30 4.17 -23.11
N LYS A 2 4.79 2.94 -23.35
CA LYS A 2 4.17 1.71 -22.82
C LYS A 2 4.34 1.71 -21.29
N THR A 3 3.47 2.41 -20.58
CA THR A 3 3.41 2.38 -19.12
C THR A 3 2.97 0.97 -18.77
N ARG A 4 3.91 0.12 -18.36
CA ARG A 4 3.59 -1.16 -17.74
C ARG A 4 2.94 -0.79 -16.40
N GLN A 5 1.63 -0.58 -16.46
CA GLN A 5 0.81 0.04 -15.43
C GLN A 5 0.66 -0.97 -14.31
N PHE A 6 1.37 -0.75 -13.20
CA PHE A 6 0.95 -1.33 -11.93
C PHE A 6 -0.52 -1.00 -11.75
N SER A 7 -1.36 -2.04 -11.62
CA SER A 7 -2.79 -1.85 -11.40
C SER A 7 -3.03 -1.19 -10.05
N GLU A 8 -4.11 -0.44 -9.94
CA GLU A 8 -4.49 0.21 -8.68
C GLU A 8 -4.64 -0.81 -7.54
N ASP A 9 -5.17 -2.01 -7.83
CA ASP A 9 -5.22 -3.14 -6.89
C ASP A 9 -3.83 -3.50 -6.33
N GLN A 10 -2.83 -3.62 -7.19
CA GLN A 10 -1.46 -3.96 -6.78
C GLN A 10 -0.85 -2.88 -5.90
N ILE A 11 -1.12 -1.61 -6.23
CA ILE A 11 -0.64 -0.47 -5.45
C ILE A 11 -1.33 -0.42 -4.08
N VAL A 12 -2.64 -0.60 -4.04
CA VAL A 12 -3.42 -0.61 -2.78
C VAL A 12 -2.99 -1.77 -1.89
N LYS A 13 -2.79 -2.97 -2.47
CA LYS A 13 -2.31 -4.15 -1.74
C LYS A 13 -0.91 -3.93 -1.16
N LEU A 14 0.00 -3.35 -1.94
CA LEU A 14 1.35 -2.97 -1.49
C LEU A 14 1.30 -1.99 -0.30
N LEU A 15 0.45 -0.96 -0.38
CA LEU A 15 0.27 0.02 0.70
C LEU A 15 -0.35 -0.61 1.96
N GLN A 16 -1.26 -1.58 1.81
CA GLN A 16 -1.86 -2.32 2.92
C GLN A 16 -0.85 -3.23 3.61
N ASP A 17 -0.06 -4.00 2.86
CA ASP A 17 0.99 -4.87 3.42
C ASP A 17 2.04 -4.05 4.19
N ALA A 18 2.42 -2.90 3.64
CA ALA A 18 3.31 -1.95 4.32
C ALA A 18 2.68 -1.35 5.59
N LYS A 19 1.34 -1.20 5.64
CA LYS A 19 0.61 -0.72 6.83
C LYS A 19 0.49 -1.80 7.91
N LYS A 20 0.45 -3.09 7.54
CA LYS A 20 0.45 -4.20 8.50
C LYS A 20 1.81 -4.35 9.19
N GLY A 21 2.89 -3.93 8.52
CA GLY A 21 4.25 -3.96 9.10
C GLY A 21 4.86 -5.36 9.13
N GLU A 22 4.28 -6.33 8.42
CA GLU A 22 4.79 -7.70 8.32
C GLU A 22 6.06 -7.78 7.45
N LYS A 23 6.22 -6.84 6.50
CA LYS A 23 7.36 -6.76 5.59
C LYS A 23 7.84 -5.31 5.44
N SER A 24 9.14 -5.15 5.26
CA SER A 24 9.76 -3.85 4.95
C SER A 24 9.33 -3.36 3.57
N VAL A 25 9.21 -2.04 3.40
CA VAL A 25 8.86 -1.41 2.11
C VAL A 25 9.81 -1.86 0.99
N GLU A 26 11.09 -2.04 1.30
CA GLU A 26 12.10 -2.53 0.34
C GLU A 26 11.79 -3.93 -0.18
N GLU A 27 11.33 -4.84 0.69
CA GLU A 27 10.96 -6.20 0.30
C GLU A 27 9.69 -6.23 -0.52
N LEU A 28 8.69 -5.44 -0.09
CA LEU A 28 7.43 -5.28 -0.82
C LEU A 28 7.65 -4.69 -2.22
N CYS A 29 8.54 -3.71 -2.32
CA CYS A 29 8.95 -3.14 -3.60
C CYS A 29 9.69 -4.15 -4.49
N ARG A 30 10.57 -4.98 -3.90
CA ARG A 30 11.25 -6.06 -4.63
C ARG A 30 10.27 -7.12 -5.15
N ASP A 31 9.29 -7.52 -4.34
CA ASP A 31 8.27 -8.51 -4.69
C ASP A 31 7.38 -8.02 -5.85
N LEU A 32 6.93 -6.77 -5.77
CA LEU A 32 6.12 -6.15 -6.82
C LEU A 32 6.95 -5.75 -8.06
N GLY A 33 8.26 -5.63 -7.91
CA GLY A 33 9.16 -5.11 -8.96
C GLY A 33 9.03 -3.59 -9.16
N CYS A 34 8.69 -2.86 -8.10
CA CYS A 34 8.64 -1.40 -8.10
C CYS A 34 9.78 -0.79 -7.27
N SER A 35 10.00 0.52 -7.41
CA SER A 35 10.97 1.24 -6.59
C SER A 35 10.32 1.80 -5.34
N THR A 36 11.08 1.94 -4.26
CA THR A 36 10.62 2.61 -3.02
C THR A 36 10.13 4.04 -3.30
N ALA A 37 10.74 4.75 -4.26
CA ALA A 37 10.26 6.06 -4.72
C ALA A 37 8.81 6.01 -5.25
N SER A 38 8.45 4.97 -6.02
CA SER A 38 7.08 4.76 -6.51
C SER A 38 6.11 4.50 -5.37
N PHE A 39 6.52 3.71 -4.37
CA PHE A 39 5.73 3.46 -3.17
C PHE A 39 5.38 4.77 -2.45
N TYR A 40 6.35 5.66 -2.20
CA TYR A 40 6.07 6.93 -1.52
C TYR A 40 5.20 7.88 -2.38
N ALA A 41 5.38 7.88 -3.70
CA ALA A 41 4.52 8.61 -4.61
C ALA A 41 3.07 8.10 -4.56
N TRP A 42 2.87 6.78 -4.53
CA TRP A 42 1.58 6.16 -4.35
C TRP A 42 1.01 6.37 -2.96
N LYS A 43 1.82 6.36 -1.92
CA LYS A 43 1.40 6.70 -0.55
C LYS A 43 0.90 8.14 -0.47
N LYS A 44 1.50 9.07 -1.21
CA LYS A 44 0.99 10.45 -1.30
C LYS A 44 -0.32 10.54 -2.09
N LYS A 45 -0.47 9.74 -3.14
CA LYS A 45 -1.65 9.74 -4.03
C LYS A 45 -2.86 8.98 -3.47
N TYR A 46 -2.62 7.82 -2.87
CA TYR A 46 -3.64 6.87 -2.39
C TYR A 46 -3.63 6.72 -0.86
N GLY A 47 -2.59 7.21 -0.16
CA GLY A 47 -2.51 7.13 1.30
C GLY A 47 -3.19 8.29 2.03
N ASP A 48 -3.49 9.41 1.34
CA ASP A 48 -4.36 10.48 1.85
C ASP A 48 -5.85 10.11 1.72
N THR A 49 -6.20 9.24 0.75
CA THR A 49 -7.41 8.43 0.78
C THR A 49 -7.26 7.41 1.90
N SER A 50 -7.46 7.89 3.12
CA SER A 50 -7.05 7.18 4.32
C SER A 50 -7.62 5.76 4.34
N PRO A 51 -6.77 4.71 4.47
CA PRO A 51 -7.23 3.37 4.83
C PRO A 51 -7.85 3.33 6.24
N ASP A 52 -8.06 4.48 6.89
CA ASP A 52 -8.88 4.63 8.08
C ASP A 52 -10.37 4.43 7.77
N GLU A 53 -10.86 4.88 6.60
CA GLU A 53 -12.20 4.54 6.11
C GLU A 53 -12.31 3.02 5.82
N ALA A 54 -11.26 2.44 5.23
CA ALA A 54 -11.20 1.02 4.90
C ALA A 54 -11.06 0.10 6.15
N ARG A 55 -10.41 0.59 7.22
CA ARG A 55 -10.25 -0.16 8.48
C ARG A 55 -11.45 0.02 9.41
N ARG A 56 -12.12 1.17 9.37
CA ARG A 56 -13.38 1.40 10.10
C ARG A 56 -14.53 0.51 9.61
N LEU A 57 -14.47 0.06 8.35
CA LEU A 57 -15.41 -0.92 7.79
C LEU A 57 -15.05 -2.39 8.10
N LEU A 58 -13.82 -2.69 8.53
CA LEU A 58 -13.34 -4.08 8.66
C LEU A 58 -12.74 -4.47 10.03
N GLY A 59 -12.73 -3.60 11.04
CA GLY A 59 -12.15 -3.97 12.33
C GLY A 59 -12.32 -3.00 13.48
N GLN A 60 -13.55 -2.84 13.98
CA GLN A 60 -13.76 -2.79 15.43
C GLN A 60 -13.54 -4.21 15.98
N ASN A 61 -12.31 -4.58 16.32
CA ASN A 61 -12.05 -5.58 17.36
C ASN A 61 -10.58 -5.54 17.78
N GLY A 62 -10.33 -5.33 19.08
CA GLY A 62 -9.03 -5.55 19.70
C GLY A 62 -8.27 -4.31 20.17
N LEU A 63 -8.91 -3.48 21.02
CA LEU A 63 -8.20 -2.71 22.03
C LEU A 63 -7.88 -3.66 23.19
N ALA A 64 -6.59 -3.79 23.49
CA ALA A 64 -6.14 -3.98 24.87
C ALA A 64 -5.92 -2.59 25.48
#